data_AF-G9KWT6-F1
#
_entry.id   AF-G9KWT6-F1
#
_cell.length_a   1.000
_cell.length_b   1.000
_cell.length_c   1.000
_cell.angle_alpha   90.00
_cell.angle_beta   90.00
_cell.angle_gamma   90.00
#
_symmetry.space_group_name_H-M   'P 1'
#
loop_
_entity.id
_entity.type
_entity.pdbx_description
1 polymer ?
#
loop_
_entity_poly.entity_id
_entity_poly.type
_entity_poly.pdbx_seq_one_letter_code
_entity_poly.pdbx_strand_id
1 'polypeptide(L)'
;KKDGFKSSQLNNPQFVWVVPALRQLHEITRSFIKQTYQKQDKSIIQDLKKNFEIVKLVTGSLIACHRLAAAVAGPGGLTGSTLVDGRYTYREYLEAHLKFLAFFLQEATLYLGWNRAKEIWECLVTGQDVCELDREMCFEWFTKGQHDLESDVQQ
;
A
#
# COMPACT_ATOMS: atom_id res chain seq x y z
N LYS A 1 17.63 -3.91 37.85
CA LYS A 1 17.84 -2.74 36.97
C LYS A 1 18.40 -3.23 35.64
N LYS A 2 17.57 -3.33 34.61
CA LYS A 2 17.98 -3.52 33.22
C LYS A 2 17.14 -2.56 32.38
N ASP A 3 17.51 -1.29 32.47
CA ASP A 3 17.03 -0.25 31.58
C ASP A 3 17.95 -0.27 30.35
N GLY A 4 17.37 -0.49 29.17
CA GLY A 4 18.15 -0.55 27.93
C GLY A 4 17.43 -1.23 26.77
N PHE A 5 16.13 -1.01 26.58
CA PHE A 5 15.50 -1.34 25.30
C PHE A 5 15.55 -0.11 24.39
N LYS A 6 16.31 -0.28 23.30
CA LYS A 6 16.74 0.71 22.33
C LYS A 6 15.58 1.53 21.76
N SER A 7 15.41 2.76 22.25
CA SER A 7 14.51 3.77 21.66
C SER A 7 15.06 4.39 20.35
N SER A 8 16.25 3.98 19.90
CA SER A 8 16.98 4.61 18.81
C SER A 8 16.64 4.09 17.40
N GLN A 9 15.76 3.10 17.26
CA GLN A 9 15.31 2.59 15.95
C GLN A 9 13.98 3.20 15.48
N LEU A 10 13.28 3.95 16.36
CA LEU A 10 11.94 4.50 16.10
C LEU A 10 11.94 5.82 15.29
N ASN A 11 13.09 6.50 15.21
CA ASN A 11 13.24 7.74 14.45
C ASN A 11 13.91 7.46 13.11
N ASN A 12 13.29 6.63 12.25
CA ASN A 12 13.74 6.54 10.87
C ASN A 12 13.00 7.60 10.03
N PRO A 13 13.63 8.75 9.74
CA PRO A 13 12.96 9.89 9.10
C PRO A 13 12.37 9.55 7.72
N GLN A 14 12.81 8.46 7.10
CA GLN A 14 12.28 8.00 5.80
C GLN A 14 10.81 7.56 5.89
N PHE A 15 10.38 6.97 7.01
CA PHE A 15 9.02 6.42 7.12
C PHE A 15 7.97 7.50 7.41
N VAL A 16 8.35 8.57 8.12
CA VAL A 16 7.49 9.75 8.42
C VAL A 16 6.84 10.36 7.17
N TRP A 17 7.49 10.19 6.02
CA TRP A 17 7.05 10.76 4.74
C TRP A 17 6.26 9.80 3.89
N VAL A 18 6.13 8.53 4.24
CA VAL A 18 5.47 7.52 3.40
C VAL A 18 4.00 7.90 3.17
N VAL A 19 3.23 8.16 4.22
CA VAL A 19 1.81 8.54 4.08
C VAL A 19 1.64 9.87 3.30
N PRO A 20 2.35 10.97 3.63
CA PRO A 20 2.30 12.19 2.83
C PRO A 20 2.71 12.00 1.38
N ALA A 21 3.79 11.25 1.12
CA ALA A 21 4.31 11.03 -0.22
C ALA A 21 3.33 10.21 -1.06
N LEU A 22 2.75 9.14 -0.52
CA LEU A 22 1.73 8.35 -1.21
C LEU A 22 0.51 9.19 -1.56
N ARG A 23 0.02 10.01 -0.62
CA ARG A 23 -1.11 10.94 -0.87
C ARG A 23 -0.76 11.97 -1.94
N GLN A 24 0.43 12.56 -1.88
CA GLN A 24 0.87 13.56 -2.86
C GLN A 24 1.06 12.96 -4.25
N LEU A 25 1.70 11.79 -4.34
CA LEU A 25 1.88 11.06 -5.59
C LEU A 25 0.53 10.69 -6.19
N HIS A 26 -0.43 10.24 -5.38
CA HIS A 26 -1.79 9.94 -5.83
C HIS A 26 -2.47 11.15 -6.48
N GLU A 27 -2.40 12.34 -5.86
CA GLU A 27 -2.98 13.55 -6.44
C GLU A 27 -2.28 13.98 -7.74
N ILE A 28 -0.96 13.90 -7.78
CA ILE A 28 -0.16 14.22 -8.97
C ILE A 28 -0.53 13.27 -10.13
N THR A 29 -0.52 11.96 -9.88
CA THR A 29 -0.86 10.96 -10.91
C THR A 29 -2.31 11.06 -11.34
N ARG A 30 -3.24 11.34 -10.43
CA ARG A 30 -4.66 11.60 -10.75
C ARG A 30 -4.82 12.80 -11.68
N SER A 31 -4.11 13.90 -11.41
CA SER A 31 -4.12 15.08 -12.27
C SER A 31 -3.59 14.75 -13.68
N PHE A 32 -2.49 14.01 -13.77
CA PHE A 32 -1.91 13.62 -15.06
C PHE A 32 -2.85 12.74 -15.88
N ILE A 33 -3.45 11.71 -15.28
CA ILE A 33 -4.39 10.83 -16.00
C ILE A 33 -5.58 11.65 -16.55
N LYS A 34 -6.16 12.56 -15.75
CA LYS A 34 -7.23 13.45 -16.20
C LYS A 34 -6.81 14.36 -17.36
N GLN A 35 -5.59 14.91 -17.31
CA GLN A 35 -5.06 15.76 -18.39
C GLN A 35 -4.81 14.96 -19.68
N THR A 36 -4.31 13.72 -19.56
CA THR A 36 -4.08 12.83 -20.70
C THR A 36 -5.38 12.49 -21.44
N TYR A 37 -6.46 12.19 -20.72
CA TYR A 37 -7.77 11.93 -21.35
C TYR A 37 -8.28 13.16 -22.13
N GLN A 38 -8.00 14.37 -21.66
CA GLN A 38 -8.40 15.60 -22.34
C GLN A 38 -7.52 15.98 -23.54
N LYS A 39 -6.22 15.68 -23.49
CA LYS A 39 -5.25 16.09 -24.53
C LYS A 39 -4.86 14.99 -25.53
N GLN A 40 -5.45 13.79 -25.47
CA GLN A 40 -5.06 12.60 -26.24
C GLN A 40 -3.59 12.18 -26.08
N ASP A 41 -2.84 12.76 -25.13
CA ASP A 41 -1.42 12.46 -24.93
C ASP A 41 -1.24 11.23 -24.03
N LYS A 42 -1.47 10.06 -24.63
CA LYS A 42 -1.37 8.74 -23.96
C LYS A 42 0.06 8.34 -23.57
N SER A 43 1.07 9.13 -23.95
CA SER A 43 2.49 8.84 -23.70
C SER A 43 2.81 8.74 -22.20
N ILE A 44 2.26 9.64 -21.37
CA ILE A 44 2.48 9.66 -19.92
C ILE A 44 1.91 8.41 -19.25
N ILE A 45 0.71 7.98 -19.64
CA ILE A 45 0.12 6.73 -19.16
C ILE A 45 0.96 5.54 -19.62
N GLN A 46 1.47 5.55 -20.87
CA GLN A 46 2.37 4.50 -21.35
C GLN A 46 3.69 4.46 -20.58
N ASP A 47 4.28 5.60 -20.20
CA ASP A 47 5.52 5.65 -19.41
C ASP A 47 5.32 5.19 -17.96
N LEU A 48 4.15 5.47 -17.38
CA LEU A 48 3.72 4.89 -16.10
C LEU A 48 3.51 3.37 -16.23
N LYS A 49 2.88 2.92 -17.32
CA LYS A 49 2.63 1.49 -17.61
C LYS A 49 3.90 0.69 -17.90
N LYS A 50 4.88 1.28 -18.59
CA LYS A 50 6.14 0.63 -18.94
C LYS A 50 6.96 0.24 -17.72
N ASN A 51 6.73 0.94 -16.60
CA ASN A 51 7.46 0.77 -15.36
C ASN A 51 6.56 0.19 -14.25
N PHE A 52 6.14 -1.08 -14.40
CA PHE A 52 5.50 -1.91 -13.34
C PHE A 52 6.20 -1.87 -11.97
N GLU A 53 7.38 -1.24 -11.89
CA GLU A 53 8.09 -0.86 -10.68
C GLU A 53 7.25 -0.05 -9.69
N ILE A 54 6.25 0.75 -10.09
CA ILE A 54 5.44 1.51 -9.12
C ILE A 54 4.61 0.57 -8.25
N VAL A 55 3.88 -0.38 -8.84
CA VAL A 55 3.08 -1.36 -8.08
C VAL A 55 4.00 -2.15 -7.15
N LYS A 56 5.14 -2.62 -7.67
CA LYS A 56 6.14 -3.35 -6.90
C LYS A 56 6.72 -2.53 -5.74
N LEU A 57 7.04 -1.25 -5.97
CA LEU A 57 7.57 -0.34 -4.96
C LEU A 57 6.56 -0.09 -3.85
N VAL A 58 5.30 0.18 -4.20
CA VAL A 58 4.24 0.45 -3.22
C VAL A 58 3.91 -0.83 -2.44
N THR A 59 3.87 -2.01 -3.08
CA THR A 59 3.74 -3.30 -2.38
C THR A 59 4.90 -3.54 -1.41
N GLY A 60 6.14 -3.27 -1.82
CA GLY A 60 7.31 -3.39 -0.93
C GLY A 60 7.24 -2.43 0.26
N SER A 61 6.81 -1.20 0.03
CA SER A 61 6.59 -0.19 1.08
C SER A 61 5.50 -0.61 2.07
N LEU A 62 4.39 -1.18 1.58
CA LEU A 62 3.31 -1.72 2.41
C LEU A 62 3.83 -2.80 3.36
N ILE A 63 4.60 -3.77 2.85
CA ILE A 63 5.17 -4.86 3.65
C ILE A 63 6.16 -4.33 4.69
N ALA A 64 7.01 -3.38 4.30
CA ALA A 64 7.94 -2.74 5.24
C ALA A 64 7.19 -1.99 6.35
N CYS A 65 6.10 -1.31 6.01
CA CYS A 65 5.26 -0.61 6.97
C CYS A 65 4.58 -1.58 7.97
N HIS A 66 4.00 -2.69 7.50
CA HIS A 66 3.40 -3.69 8.39
C HIS A 66 4.42 -4.22 9.39
N ARG A 67 5.63 -4.56 8.93
CA ARG A 67 6.73 -5.01 9.81
C ARG A 67 7.13 -3.97 10.86
N LEU A 68 7.18 -2.69 10.48
CA LEU A 68 7.46 -1.62 11.43
C LEU A 68 6.33 -1.47 12.45
N ALA A 69 5.09 -1.47 11.98
CA ALA A 69 3.93 -1.35 12.85
C ALA A 69 3.86 -2.51 13.86
N ALA A 70 4.14 -3.74 13.41
CA ALA A 70 4.27 -4.92 14.27
C ALA A 70 5.42 -4.76 15.29
N ALA A 71 6.56 -4.23 14.88
CA ALA A 71 7.72 -4.02 15.76
C ALA A 71 7.49 -2.99 16.88
N VAL A 72 6.58 -2.03 16.67
CA VAL A 72 6.22 -1.00 17.65
C VAL A 72 4.92 -1.29 18.39
N ALA A 73 4.26 -2.39 18.05
CA ALA A 73 3.03 -2.81 18.70
C ALA A 73 3.27 -3.13 20.19
N GLY A 74 2.33 -2.68 21.03
CA GLY A 74 2.40 -2.92 22.48
C GLY A 74 1.98 -4.34 22.87
N PRO A 75 1.87 -4.63 24.18
CA PRO A 75 1.47 -5.95 24.70
C PRO A 75 0.09 -6.44 24.21
N GLY A 76 -0.75 -5.54 23.69
CA GLY A 76 -2.05 -5.86 23.09
C GLY A 76 -1.99 -6.24 21.60
N GLY A 77 -0.80 -6.32 21.01
CA GLY A 77 -0.61 -6.59 19.59
C GLY A 77 -0.84 -5.39 18.69
N LEU A 78 -0.70 -5.62 17.38
CA LEU A 78 -0.90 -4.59 16.36
C LEU A 78 -2.38 -4.25 16.26
N THR A 79 -2.70 -2.95 16.28
CA THR A 79 -4.06 -2.44 16.10
C THR A 79 -4.05 -1.29 15.09
N GLY A 80 -5.22 -0.92 14.56
CA GLY A 80 -5.33 0.22 13.67
C GLY A 80 -4.86 1.55 14.26
N SER A 81 -4.92 1.70 15.58
CA SER A 81 -4.53 2.91 16.31
C SER A 81 -3.04 2.95 16.68
N THR A 82 -2.28 1.88 16.39
CA THR A 82 -0.84 1.84 16.68
C THR A 82 -0.13 2.94 15.89
N LEU A 83 0.56 3.85 16.58
CA LEU A 83 1.38 4.87 15.93
C LEU A 83 2.69 4.27 15.44
N VAL A 84 2.95 4.37 14.13
CA VAL A 84 4.12 3.72 13.49
C VAL A 84 5.35 4.62 13.54
N ASP A 85 5.18 5.91 13.23
CA ASP A 85 6.24 6.91 13.08
C ASP A 85 6.07 8.10 14.04
N GLY A 86 5.17 7.97 15.02
CA GLY A 86 4.79 9.04 15.95
C GLY A 86 3.84 10.09 15.38
N ARG A 87 3.40 9.95 14.12
CA ARG A 87 2.51 10.90 13.44
C ARG A 87 1.27 10.26 12.84
N TYR A 88 1.43 9.12 12.16
CA TYR A 88 0.35 8.41 11.50
C TYR A 88 0.11 7.05 12.14
N THR A 89 -1.16 6.70 12.21
CA THR A 89 -1.60 5.39 12.70
C THR A 89 -1.41 4.31 11.65
N TYR A 90 -1.31 3.07 12.10
CA TYR A 90 -1.15 1.93 11.21
C TYR A 90 -2.30 1.82 10.18
N ARG A 91 -3.54 2.14 10.58
CA ARG A 91 -4.67 2.23 9.65
C ARG A 91 -4.43 3.26 8.55
N GLU A 92 -3.95 4.46 8.87
CA GLU A 92 -3.67 5.48 7.86
C GLU A 92 -2.59 5.07 6.86
N TYR A 93 -1.60 4.30 7.33
CA TYR A 93 -0.60 3.70 6.47
C TYR A 93 -1.20 2.68 5.51
N LEU A 94 -1.99 1.73 6.00
CA LEU A 94 -2.68 0.75 5.16
C LEU A 94 -3.57 1.44 4.12
N GLU A 95 -4.39 2.40 4.57
CA GLU A 95 -5.29 3.12 3.67
C GLU A 95 -4.54 3.86 2.58
N ALA A 96 -3.45 4.56 2.90
CA ALA A 96 -2.68 5.30 1.92
C ALA A 96 -2.10 4.37 0.84
N HIS A 97 -1.52 3.23 1.23
CA HIS A 97 -0.96 2.26 0.29
C HIS A 97 -2.04 1.60 -0.56
N LEU A 98 -3.10 1.07 0.06
CA LEU A 98 -4.15 0.33 -0.64
C LEU A 98 -4.95 1.25 -1.57
N LYS A 99 -5.25 2.50 -1.16
CA LYS A 99 -5.89 3.50 -2.04
C LYS A 99 -5.01 3.84 -3.24
N PHE A 100 -3.71 4.02 -3.04
CA PHE A 100 -2.79 4.35 -4.13
C PHE A 100 -2.58 3.17 -5.08
N LEU A 101 -2.49 1.93 -4.57
CA LEU A 101 -2.48 0.73 -5.41
C LEU A 101 -3.78 0.59 -6.21
N ALA A 102 -4.95 0.75 -5.57
CA ALA A 102 -6.25 0.65 -6.24
C ALA A 102 -6.36 1.66 -7.39
N PHE A 103 -5.89 2.89 -7.19
CA PHE A 103 -5.87 3.93 -8.22
C PHE A 103 -5.15 3.48 -9.48
N PHE A 104 -3.99 2.82 -9.37
CA PHE A 104 -3.26 2.35 -10.55
C PHE A 104 -3.97 1.19 -11.26
N LEU A 105 -4.58 0.29 -10.50
CA LEU A 105 -5.31 -0.82 -11.09
C LEU A 105 -6.53 -0.32 -11.87
N GLN A 106 -7.30 0.59 -11.28
CA GLN A 106 -8.55 1.09 -11.86
C GLN A 106 -8.35 2.19 -12.91
N GLU A 107 -7.67 3.28 -12.54
CA GLU A 107 -7.60 4.49 -13.38
C GLU A 107 -6.47 4.42 -14.41
N ALA A 108 -5.38 3.73 -14.08
CA ALA A 108 -4.25 3.54 -14.99
C ALA A 108 -4.32 2.21 -15.76
N THR A 109 -5.36 1.39 -15.57
CA THR A 109 -5.56 0.08 -16.24
C THR A 109 -4.31 -0.80 -16.14
N LEU A 110 -3.72 -0.85 -14.94
CA LEU A 110 -2.61 -1.74 -14.62
C LEU A 110 -3.12 -3.06 -14.06
N TYR A 111 -2.36 -4.12 -14.30
CA TYR A 111 -2.65 -5.44 -13.76
C TYR A 111 -1.81 -5.72 -12.51
N LEU A 112 -2.45 -6.29 -11.50
CA LEU A 112 -1.77 -6.85 -10.34
C LEU A 112 -1.30 -8.27 -10.68
N GLY A 113 -0.03 -8.41 -11.07
CA GLY A 113 0.54 -9.74 -11.32
C GLY A 113 0.44 -10.64 -10.09
N TRP A 114 0.20 -11.95 -10.31
CA TRP A 114 0.01 -12.95 -9.25
C TRP A 114 1.04 -12.87 -8.12
N ASN A 115 2.33 -12.71 -8.46
CA ASN A 115 3.40 -12.61 -7.46
C ASN A 115 3.21 -11.42 -6.51
N ARG A 116 2.67 -10.29 -6.99
CA ARG A 116 2.38 -9.12 -6.15
C ARG A 116 1.11 -9.32 -5.32
N ALA A 117 0.07 -9.92 -5.92
CA ALA A 117 -1.14 -10.28 -5.20
C ALA A 117 -0.83 -11.24 -4.02
N LYS A 118 -0.01 -12.25 -4.29
CA LYS A 118 0.47 -13.21 -3.28
C LYS A 118 1.23 -12.52 -2.16
N GLU A 119 2.13 -11.59 -2.47
CA GLU A 119 2.87 -10.84 -1.44
C GLU A 119 1.95 -10.00 -0.54
N ILE A 120 0.95 -9.32 -1.11
CA ILE A 120 -0.03 -8.57 -0.33
C ILE A 120 -0.85 -9.51 0.56
N TRP A 121 -1.30 -10.64 0.00
CA TRP A 121 -2.03 -11.67 0.74
C TRP A 121 -1.21 -12.26 1.89
N GLU A 122 0.06 -12.58 1.64
CA GLU A 122 0.97 -13.10 2.66
C GLU A 122 1.22 -12.08 3.76
N CYS A 123 1.31 -10.80 3.41
CA CYS A 123 1.52 -9.72 4.38
C CYS A 123 0.29 -9.47 5.26
N LEU A 124 -0.92 -9.43 4.68
CA LEU A 124 -2.13 -8.94 5.36
C LEU A 124 -3.11 -10.05 5.78
N VAL A 125 -2.93 -11.29 5.33
CA VAL A 125 -3.87 -12.38 5.61
C VAL A 125 -3.20 -13.56 6.30
N THR A 126 -2.08 -14.06 5.79
CA THR A 126 -1.44 -15.28 6.34
C THR A 126 -0.17 -15.02 7.15
N GLY A 127 0.25 -13.77 7.25
CA GLY A 127 1.46 -13.37 7.99
C GLY A 127 1.33 -13.58 9.50
N GLN A 128 2.48 -13.68 10.16
CA GLN A 128 2.58 -14.00 11.59
C GLN A 128 2.06 -12.88 12.50
N ASP A 129 2.24 -11.61 12.11
CA ASP A 129 1.82 -10.43 12.88
C ASP A 129 0.55 -9.77 12.32
N VAL A 130 -0.27 -10.55 11.62
CA VAL A 130 -1.54 -10.08 11.02
C VAL A 130 -2.60 -9.86 12.10
N CYS A 131 -3.16 -8.65 12.15
CA CYS A 131 -4.29 -8.29 13.00
C CYS A 131 -5.62 -8.32 12.22
N GLU A 132 -6.74 -8.11 12.92
CA GLU A 132 -8.08 -8.12 12.32
C GLU A 132 -8.22 -7.05 11.23
N LEU A 133 -7.69 -5.84 11.47
CA LEU A 133 -7.70 -4.74 10.52
C LEU A 133 -7.06 -5.11 9.18
N ASP A 134 -5.95 -5.85 9.22
CA ASP A 134 -5.22 -6.25 8.02
C ASP A 134 -6.12 -7.08 7.09
N ARG A 135 -6.83 -8.05 7.67
CA ARG A 135 -7.73 -8.94 6.94
C ARG A 135 -8.91 -8.17 6.37
N GLU A 136 -9.56 -7.35 7.20
CA GLU A 136 -10.70 -6.53 6.79
C GLU A 136 -10.34 -5.64 5.59
N MET A 137 -9.25 -4.87 5.72
CA MET A 137 -8.81 -3.95 4.68
C MET A 137 -8.30 -4.67 3.44
N CYS A 138 -7.62 -5.80 3.60
CA CYS A 138 -7.14 -6.60 2.48
C CYS A 138 -8.32 -7.20 1.69
N PHE A 139 -9.31 -7.77 2.36
CA PHE A 139 -10.50 -8.32 1.71
C PHE A 139 -11.35 -7.23 1.07
N GLU A 140 -11.55 -6.10 1.74
CA GLU A 140 -12.24 -4.94 1.17
C GLU A 140 -11.51 -4.44 -0.08
N TRP A 141 -10.18 -4.36 -0.03
CA TRP A 141 -9.39 -3.92 -1.16
C TRP A 141 -9.43 -4.90 -2.34
N PHE A 142 -9.29 -6.20 -2.09
CA PHE A 142 -9.42 -7.21 -3.16
C PHE A 142 -10.85 -7.24 -3.72
N THR A 143 -11.90 -7.05 -2.91
CA THR A 143 -13.28 -7.08 -3.42
C THR A 143 -13.68 -5.82 -4.19
N LYS A 144 -13.28 -4.63 -3.70
CA LYS A 144 -13.60 -3.35 -4.36
C LYS A 144 -12.62 -2.99 -5.49
N GLY A 145 -11.39 -3.49 -5.41
CA GLY A 145 -10.33 -3.25 -6.39
C GLY A 145 -10.46 -4.11 -7.66
N GLN A 146 -11.23 -5.19 -7.62
CA GLN A 146 -11.31 -6.21 -8.66
C GLN A 146 -12.66 -6.20 -9.40
N HIS A 147 -13.13 -5.03 -9.83
CA HIS A 147 -14.22 -4.98 -10.82
C HIS A 147 -13.82 -5.58 -12.19
N ASP A 148 -12.56 -6.01 -12.37
CA ASP A 148 -11.99 -6.62 -13.58
C ASP A 148 -11.74 -8.15 -13.49
N LEU A 149 -12.30 -8.87 -12.50
CA LEU A 149 -12.10 -10.33 -12.37
C LEU A 149 -12.88 -11.21 -13.37
N GLU A 150 -13.49 -10.66 -14.42
CA GLU A 150 -14.05 -11.44 -15.53
C GLU A 150 -13.37 -10.98 -16.85
N SER A 151 -12.72 -11.82 -17.65
CA SER A 151 -13.30 -13.03 -18.25
C SER A 151 -12.24 -13.82 -19.06
N ASP A 152 -11.47 -14.72 -18.43
CA ASP A 152 -10.68 -15.74 -19.16
C ASP A 152 -11.01 -17.15 -18.64
N VAL A 153 -12.31 -17.46 -18.54
CA VAL A 153 -12.81 -18.84 -18.64
C VAL A 153 -13.42 -19.02 -20.04
N GLN A 154 -12.56 -18.90 -21.04
CA GLN A 154 -12.82 -19.40 -22.39
C GLN A 154 -11.47 -19.73 -23.04
N GLN A 155 -10.94 -20.92 -22.76
CA GLN A 155 -10.32 -21.82 -23.74
C GLN A 155 -10.46 -23.27 -23.26
#